data_AF-A0A7T9UIW9-F1
#
_entry.id   AF-A0A7T9UIW9-F1
#
_cell.length_a   1.000
_cell.length_b   1.000
_cell.length_c   1.000
_cell.angle_alpha   90.00
_cell.angle_beta   90.00
_cell.angle_gamma   90.00
#
_symmetry.space_group_name_H-M   'P 1'
#
loop_
_entity.id
_entity.type
_entity.pdbx_description
1 polymer ?
#
loop_
_entity_poly.entity_id
_entity_poly.type
_entity_poly.pdbx_seq_one_letter_code
_entity_poly.pdbx_strand_id
1 'polypeptide(L)'
;MDQQIVTIVVAFIAVSGTLLAGYINSKTSYRIAYEKLKSEEKQNDIKIKIELKKLLYLEYFENLSNVHTWLIRIINEPDIRNNNQFINLFSASTNKIKLVASSNIVVKIFDIEKNYLIVYLFIMQEIIDIVKKENEYKDNVAKLDLLNADVHELKQLLQSIPNNEKLSKFELSERITNKYNSLVELIEQNLNVHTILLEFRNELMRKCLDKMQEIDSLNNDLILLMREDIGLINDNQLFDFIREKGSYEVRGRISDILNKINLDLKVKD
;
A
#
# COMPACT_ATOMS: atom_id res chain seq x y z
N MET A 1 -40.53 -45.13 -14.64
CA MET A 1 -39.83 -44.12 -15.48
C MET A 1 -40.73 -42.92 -15.83
N ASP A 2 -42.06 -43.03 -15.68
CA ASP A 2 -43.01 -41.97 -16.10
C ASP A 2 -43.25 -40.84 -15.07
N GLN A 3 -42.95 -41.03 -13.78
CA GLN A 3 -43.16 -39.98 -12.77
C GLN A 3 -42.19 -38.80 -12.86
N GLN A 4 -40.95 -39.02 -13.33
CA GLN A 4 -39.95 -37.94 -13.46
C GLN A 4 -40.25 -37.00 -14.65
N ILE A 5 -40.83 -37.52 -15.73
CA ILE A 5 -41.17 -36.72 -16.92
C ILE A 5 -42.35 -35.78 -16.60
N VAL A 6 -43.35 -36.25 -15.86
CA VAL A 6 -44.50 -35.44 -15.44
C VAL A 6 -44.07 -34.28 -14.54
N THR A 7 -43.14 -34.50 -13.60
CA THR A 7 -42.63 -33.43 -12.72
C THR A 7 -41.86 -32.35 -13.49
N ILE A 8 -41.10 -32.71 -14.52
CA ILE A 8 -40.37 -31.75 -15.36
C ILE A 8 -41.34 -30.92 -16.21
N VAL A 9 -42.39 -31.53 -16.77
CA VAL A 9 -43.39 -30.83 -17.59
C VAL A 9 -44.21 -29.85 -16.75
N VAL A 10 -44.60 -30.22 -15.52
CA VAL A 10 -45.32 -29.32 -14.60
C VAL A 10 -44.44 -28.16 -14.15
N ALA A 11 -43.16 -28.40 -13.85
CA ALA A 11 -42.21 -27.34 -13.51
C ALA A 11 -41.98 -26.37 -14.68
N PHE A 12 -41.90 -26.88 -15.91
CA PHE A 12 -41.72 -26.06 -17.11
C PHE A 12 -42.94 -25.16 -17.39
N ILE A 13 -44.17 -25.68 -17.22
CA ILE A 13 -45.40 -24.89 -17.40
C ILE A 13 -45.52 -23.81 -16.32
N ALA A 14 -45.18 -24.13 -15.07
CA ALA A 14 -45.19 -23.15 -13.97
C ALA A 14 -44.15 -22.03 -14.19
N VAL A 15 -42.93 -22.37 -14.63
CA VAL A 15 -41.88 -21.38 -14.91
C VAL A 15 -42.24 -20.52 -16.13
N SER A 16 -42.79 -21.12 -17.18
CA SER A 16 -43.21 -20.41 -18.39
C SER A 16 -44.38 -19.47 -18.14
N GLY A 17 -45.38 -19.88 -17.34
CA GLY A 17 -46.48 -19.00 -16.91
C GLY A 17 -46.03 -17.84 -16.03
N THR A 18 -45.06 -18.09 -15.14
CA THR A 18 -44.46 -17.05 -14.29
C THR A 18 -43.64 -16.04 -15.10
N LEU A 19 -42.89 -16.50 -16.12
CA LEU A 19 -42.14 -15.64 -17.03
C LEU A 19 -43.07 -14.84 -17.97
N LEU A 20 -44.17 -15.43 -18.45
CA LEU A 20 -45.15 -14.71 -19.28
C LEU A 20 -45.92 -13.66 -18.48
N ALA A 21 -46.31 -13.97 -17.24
CA ALA A 21 -46.92 -13.01 -16.33
C ALA A 21 -45.93 -11.88 -15.96
N GLY A 22 -44.65 -12.20 -15.73
CA GLY A 22 -43.58 -11.22 -15.51
C GLY A 22 -43.33 -10.31 -16.73
N TYR A 23 -43.44 -10.85 -17.95
CA TYR A 23 -43.28 -10.11 -19.19
C TYR A 23 -44.48 -9.20 -19.52
N ILE A 24 -45.71 -9.64 -19.21
CA ILE A 24 -46.92 -8.83 -19.38
C ILE A 24 -46.95 -7.70 -18.34
N ASN A 25 -46.57 -7.98 -17.08
CA ASN A 25 -46.46 -6.97 -16.02
C ASN A 25 -45.34 -5.96 -16.29
N SER A 26 -44.23 -6.38 -16.90
CA SER A 26 -43.14 -5.47 -17.26
C SER A 26 -43.54 -4.52 -18.39
N LYS A 27 -44.35 -4.95 -19.37
CA LYS A 27 -44.73 -4.13 -20.53
C LYS A 27 -45.77 -3.05 -20.20
N THR A 28 -46.72 -3.32 -19.31
CA THR A 28 -47.66 -2.30 -18.79
C THR A 28 -46.98 -1.34 -17.82
N SER A 29 -46.07 -1.84 -16.97
CA SER A 29 -45.26 -1.01 -16.07
C SER A 29 -44.28 -0.12 -16.82
N TYR A 30 -43.71 -0.58 -17.95
CA TYR A 30 -42.80 0.21 -18.78
C TYR A 30 -43.52 1.36 -19.49
N ARG A 31 -44.76 1.17 -19.96
CA ARG A 31 -45.53 2.23 -20.61
C ARG A 31 -45.97 3.31 -19.62
N ILE A 32 -46.38 2.92 -18.41
CA ILE A 32 -46.72 3.86 -17.33
C ILE A 32 -45.45 4.56 -16.81
N ALA A 33 -44.32 3.85 -16.68
CA ALA A 33 -43.03 4.43 -16.31
C ALA A 33 -42.47 5.36 -17.39
N TYR A 34 -42.68 5.07 -18.68
CA TYR A 34 -42.24 5.90 -19.80
C TYR A 34 -43.05 7.20 -19.92
N GLU A 35 -44.36 7.16 -19.64
CA GLU A 35 -45.20 8.37 -19.58
C GLU A 35 -44.89 9.21 -18.32
N LYS A 36 -44.47 8.59 -17.20
CA LYS A 36 -43.99 9.26 -15.98
C LYS A 36 -42.57 9.86 -16.13
N LEU A 37 -41.68 9.14 -16.83
CA LEU A 37 -40.33 9.60 -17.19
C LEU A 37 -40.37 10.85 -18.08
N LYS A 38 -41.40 10.98 -18.94
CA LYS A 38 -41.57 12.15 -19.80
C LYS A 38 -42.11 13.39 -19.07
N SER A 39 -42.59 13.25 -17.83
CA SER A 39 -43.13 14.36 -17.01
C SER A 39 -42.28 14.75 -15.80
N GLU A 40 -41.28 13.94 -15.40
CA GLU A 40 -40.43 14.17 -14.22
C GLU A 40 -38.93 14.39 -14.56
N GLU A 41 -38.56 14.43 -15.84
CA GLU A 41 -37.22 14.82 -16.32
C GLU A 41 -37.01 16.35 -16.28
N LYS A 42 -36.49 16.88 -15.18
CA LYS A 42 -35.49 17.97 -15.11
C LYS A 42 -35.37 18.52 -13.68
N GLN A 43 -34.52 17.88 -12.87
CA GLN A 43 -33.59 18.51 -11.88
C GLN A 43 -33.05 17.49 -10.86
N ASN A 44 -33.81 16.47 -10.46
CA ASN A 44 -33.41 15.55 -9.39
C ASN A 44 -32.36 14.49 -9.81
N ASP A 45 -32.43 13.94 -11.03
CA ASP A 45 -31.46 12.93 -11.50
C ASP A 45 -30.04 13.48 -11.70
N ILE A 46 -29.94 14.73 -12.16
CA ILE A 46 -28.65 15.41 -12.36
C ILE A 46 -27.97 15.63 -11.01
N LYS A 47 -28.73 16.04 -10.00
CA LYS A 47 -28.20 16.28 -8.64
C LYS A 47 -27.71 14.98 -7.99
N ILE A 48 -28.48 13.89 -8.08
CA ILE A 48 -28.07 12.58 -7.54
C ILE A 48 -26.82 12.06 -8.27
N LYS A 49 -26.74 12.21 -9.60
CA LYS A 49 -25.57 11.80 -10.39
C LYS A 49 -24.31 12.60 -10.03
N ILE A 50 -24.46 13.90 -9.76
CA ILE A 50 -23.34 14.76 -9.31
C ILE A 50 -22.87 14.35 -7.91
N GLU A 51 -23.78 14.12 -6.96
CA GLU A 51 -23.42 13.69 -5.61
C GLU A 51 -22.73 12.30 -5.61
N LEU A 52 -23.20 11.37 -6.44
CA LEU A 52 -22.53 10.08 -6.63
C LEU A 52 -21.10 10.25 -7.16
N LYS A 53 -20.90 11.11 -8.18
CA LYS A 53 -19.57 11.40 -8.73
C LYS A 53 -18.63 12.00 -7.69
N LYS A 54 -19.10 12.94 -6.87
CA LYS A 54 -18.31 13.52 -5.78
C LYS A 54 -17.78 12.45 -4.83
N LEU A 55 -18.66 11.55 -4.37
CA LEU A 55 -18.27 10.45 -3.46
C LEU A 55 -17.23 9.53 -4.10
N LEU A 56 -17.43 9.16 -5.37
CA LEU A 56 -16.50 8.30 -6.09
C LEU A 56 -15.13 8.96 -6.30
N TYR A 57 -15.09 10.27 -6.56
CA TYR A 57 -13.83 11.01 -6.73
C TYR A 57 -13.07 11.14 -5.42
N LEU A 58 -13.77 11.40 -4.32
CA LEU A 58 -13.17 11.40 -2.98
C LEU A 58 -12.60 10.03 -2.61
N GLU A 59 -13.37 8.96 -2.81
CA GLU A 59 -12.91 7.57 -2.57
C GLU A 59 -11.67 7.23 -3.39
N TYR A 60 -11.60 7.69 -4.64
CA TYR A 60 -10.43 7.49 -5.49
C TYR A 60 -9.19 8.21 -4.96
N PHE A 61 -9.28 9.48 -4.58
CA PHE A 61 -8.12 10.22 -4.07
C PHE A 61 -7.66 9.69 -2.71
N GLU A 62 -8.57 9.22 -1.87
CA GLU A 62 -8.22 8.52 -0.62
C GLU A 62 -7.42 7.24 -0.92
N ASN A 63 -7.92 6.39 -1.82
CA ASN A 63 -7.23 5.16 -2.20
C ASN A 63 -5.90 5.43 -2.93
N LEU A 64 -5.82 6.49 -3.72
CA LEU A 64 -4.59 6.94 -4.37
C LEU A 64 -3.54 7.40 -3.33
N SER A 65 -3.96 8.13 -2.30
CA SER A 65 -3.10 8.52 -1.18
C SER A 65 -2.58 7.31 -0.40
N ASN A 66 -3.44 6.30 -0.21
CA ASN A 66 -3.05 5.03 0.40
C ASN A 66 -2.02 4.26 -0.43
N VAL A 67 -2.17 4.20 -1.76
CA VAL A 67 -1.17 3.60 -2.66
C VAL A 67 0.15 4.37 -2.59
N HIS A 68 0.10 5.70 -2.60
CA HIS A 68 1.28 6.56 -2.42
C HIS A 68 2.04 6.22 -1.14
N THR A 69 1.32 6.18 -0.02
CA THR A 69 1.89 5.84 1.29
C THR A 69 2.47 4.43 1.29
N TRP A 70 1.75 3.47 0.71
CA TRP A 70 2.20 2.08 0.64
C TRP A 70 3.49 1.92 -0.17
N LEU A 71 3.60 2.55 -1.34
CA LEU A 71 4.80 2.51 -2.19
C LEU A 71 6.07 2.99 -1.48
N ILE A 72 5.92 3.91 -0.54
CA ILE A 72 7.03 4.42 0.26
C ILE A 72 7.33 3.48 1.43
N ARG A 73 6.29 2.98 2.09
CA ARG A 73 6.47 2.09 3.23
C ARG A 73 7.14 0.77 2.82
N ILE A 74 6.86 0.23 1.62
CA ILE A 74 7.47 -1.04 1.17
C ILE A 74 9.01 -0.98 1.06
N ILE A 75 9.60 0.22 0.96
CA ILE A 75 11.05 0.44 1.00
C ILE A 75 11.60 0.11 2.40
N ASN A 76 10.90 0.54 3.45
CA ASN A 76 11.35 0.48 4.84
C ASN A 76 10.80 -0.71 5.62
N GLU A 77 9.65 -1.23 5.22
CA GLU A 77 8.87 -2.25 5.93
C GLU A 77 8.76 -3.53 5.07
N PRO A 78 9.60 -4.55 5.32
CA PRO A 78 9.59 -5.79 4.55
C PRO A 78 8.26 -6.54 4.57
N ASP A 79 7.56 -6.51 5.71
CA ASP A 79 6.36 -7.33 5.94
C ASP A 79 5.16 -6.91 5.08
N ILE A 80 5.12 -5.65 4.64
CA ILE A 80 4.01 -5.12 3.85
C ILE A 80 4.26 -5.17 2.34
N ARG A 81 5.44 -5.60 1.89
CA ARG A 81 5.81 -5.67 0.45
C ARG A 81 4.85 -6.55 -0.35
N ASN A 82 4.30 -7.59 0.29
CA ASN A 82 3.35 -8.51 -0.32
C ASN A 82 1.88 -8.13 -0.08
N ASN A 83 1.60 -7.03 0.62
CA ASN A 83 0.25 -6.60 0.91
C ASN A 83 -0.36 -5.82 -0.26
N ASN A 84 -1.10 -6.54 -1.12
CA ASN A 84 -1.74 -5.98 -2.31
C ASN A 84 -3.10 -5.30 -2.03
N GLN A 85 -3.52 -5.19 -0.77
CA GLN A 85 -4.84 -4.63 -0.41
C GLN A 85 -5.03 -3.21 -0.96
N PHE A 86 -4.01 -2.34 -0.86
CA PHE A 86 -4.08 -0.96 -1.32
C PHE A 86 -4.21 -0.85 -2.84
N ILE A 87 -3.50 -1.70 -3.59
CA ILE A 87 -3.64 -1.79 -5.05
C ILE A 87 -5.05 -2.26 -5.44
N ASN A 88 -5.58 -3.26 -4.73
CA ASN A 88 -6.91 -3.80 -5.01
C ASN A 88 -8.01 -2.75 -4.76
N LEU A 89 -7.92 -2.00 -3.66
CA LEU A 89 -8.85 -0.91 -3.36
C LEU A 89 -8.76 0.22 -4.39
N PHE A 90 -7.55 0.61 -4.77
CA PHE A 90 -7.33 1.61 -5.81
C PHE A 90 -7.92 1.16 -7.15
N SER A 91 -7.63 -0.06 -7.61
CA SER A 91 -8.19 -0.64 -8.84
C SER A 91 -9.73 -0.72 -8.82
N ALA A 92 -10.32 -1.08 -7.68
CA ALA A 92 -11.78 -1.06 -7.53
C ALA A 92 -12.34 0.36 -7.68
N SER A 93 -11.70 1.36 -7.07
CA SER A 93 -12.12 2.77 -7.19
C SER A 93 -11.94 3.31 -8.62
N THR A 94 -10.87 2.94 -9.32
CA THR A 94 -10.63 3.38 -10.70
C THR A 94 -11.69 2.80 -11.64
N ASN A 95 -12.06 1.53 -11.48
CA ASN A 95 -13.11 0.89 -12.25
C ASN A 95 -14.48 1.57 -12.04
N LYS A 96 -14.82 1.93 -10.79
CA LYS A 96 -16.06 2.67 -10.50
C LYS A 96 -16.09 4.02 -11.22
N ILE A 97 -14.99 4.78 -11.20
CA ILE A 97 -14.91 6.08 -11.89
C ILE A 97 -15.02 5.91 -13.40
N LYS A 98 -14.35 4.91 -13.97
CA LYS A 98 -14.36 4.65 -15.41
C LYS A 98 -15.78 4.40 -15.98
N LEU A 99 -16.71 3.96 -15.14
CA LEU A 99 -18.12 3.75 -15.53
C LEU A 99 -18.96 5.03 -15.59
N VAL A 100 -18.57 6.08 -14.86
CA VAL A 100 -19.43 7.27 -14.65
C VAL A 100 -18.83 8.58 -15.16
N ALA A 101 -17.51 8.63 -15.35
CA ALA A 101 -16.78 9.83 -15.72
C ALA A 101 -16.74 10.06 -17.25
N SER A 102 -16.37 11.27 -17.64
CA SER A 102 -16.12 11.62 -19.04
C SER A 102 -14.88 10.90 -19.58
N SER A 103 -14.80 10.74 -20.91
CA SER A 103 -13.68 10.08 -21.58
C SER A 103 -12.33 10.70 -21.25
N ASN A 104 -12.28 12.03 -21.07
CA ASN A 104 -11.04 12.74 -20.73
C ASN A 104 -10.52 12.37 -19.35
N ILE A 105 -11.41 12.23 -18.36
CA ILE A 105 -11.07 11.75 -17.01
C ILE A 105 -10.57 10.30 -17.09
N VAL A 106 -11.24 9.45 -17.88
CA VAL A 106 -10.87 8.04 -18.04
C VAL A 106 -9.46 7.89 -18.62
N VAL A 107 -9.12 8.64 -19.67
CA VAL A 107 -7.77 8.62 -20.26
C VAL A 107 -6.72 9.05 -19.23
N LYS A 108 -6.97 10.14 -18.49
CA LYS A 108 -6.04 10.63 -17.47
C LYS A 108 -5.83 9.62 -16.34
N ILE A 109 -6.87 8.87 -15.94
CA ILE A 109 -6.73 7.78 -14.96
C ILE A 109 -5.85 6.65 -15.48
N PHE A 110 -5.95 6.27 -16.76
CA PHE A 110 -5.05 5.27 -17.35
C PHE A 110 -3.59 5.74 -17.34
N ASP A 111 -3.33 7.02 -17.63
CA ASP A 111 -1.99 7.59 -17.55
C ASP A 111 -1.43 7.53 -16.12
N ILE A 112 -2.26 7.83 -15.12
CA ILE A 112 -1.88 7.75 -13.70
C ILE A 112 -1.59 6.29 -13.29
N GLU A 113 -2.46 5.34 -13.63
CA GLU A 113 -2.26 3.90 -13.35
C GLU A 113 -0.95 3.38 -13.96
N LYS A 114 -0.65 3.76 -15.22
CA LYS A 114 0.59 3.40 -15.89
C LYS A 114 1.82 3.94 -15.13
N ASN A 115 1.79 5.20 -14.70
CA ASN A 115 2.92 5.78 -13.98
C ASN A 115 3.12 5.14 -12.60
N TYR A 116 2.04 4.81 -11.89
CA TYR A 116 2.16 4.04 -10.65
C TYR A 116 2.78 2.67 -10.85
N LEU A 117 2.43 1.96 -11.94
CA LEU A 117 3.06 0.69 -12.27
C LEU A 117 4.56 0.86 -12.53
N ILE A 118 4.97 1.92 -13.26
CA ILE A 118 6.38 2.21 -13.52
C ILE A 118 7.13 2.47 -12.19
N VAL A 119 6.56 3.27 -11.29
CA VAL A 119 7.16 3.55 -9.97
C VAL A 119 7.28 2.28 -9.14
N TYR A 120 6.22 1.46 -9.10
CA TYR A 120 6.24 0.18 -8.39
C TYR A 120 7.34 -0.75 -8.93
N LEU A 121 7.42 -0.93 -10.26
CA LEU A 121 8.44 -1.79 -10.88
C LEU A 121 9.86 -1.29 -10.57
N PHE A 122 10.07 0.03 -10.59
CA PHE A 122 11.33 0.64 -10.21
C PHE A 122 11.69 0.33 -8.74
N ILE A 123 10.76 0.54 -7.81
CA ILE A 123 10.98 0.24 -6.38
C ILE A 123 11.33 -1.24 -6.20
N MET A 124 10.59 -2.15 -6.85
CA MET A 124 10.82 -3.58 -6.71
C MET A 124 12.18 -4.03 -7.27
N GLN A 125 12.67 -3.39 -8.33
CA GLN A 125 14.01 -3.65 -8.86
C GLN A 125 15.09 -3.25 -7.86
N GLU A 126 14.98 -2.07 -7.25
CA GLU A 126 15.96 -1.54 -6.30
C GLU A 126 15.89 -2.24 -4.93
N ILE A 127 14.71 -2.74 -4.53
CA ILE A 127 14.52 -3.49 -3.28
C ILE A 127 15.34 -4.79 -3.26
N ILE A 128 15.71 -5.37 -4.40
CA ILE A 128 16.46 -6.63 -4.46
C ILE A 128 17.77 -6.52 -3.68
N ASP A 129 18.51 -5.42 -3.84
CA ASP A 129 19.79 -5.23 -3.16
C ASP A 129 19.60 -4.87 -1.68
N ILE A 130 18.51 -4.17 -1.34
CA ILE A 130 18.09 -3.94 0.05
C ILE A 130 17.82 -5.28 0.75
N VAL A 131 17.06 -6.19 0.12
CA VAL A 131 16.72 -7.51 0.69
C VAL A 131 17.97 -8.34 0.99
N LYS A 132 18.98 -8.31 0.10
CA LYS A 132 20.25 -9.01 0.35
C LYS A 132 20.90 -8.50 1.64
N LYS A 133 20.95 -7.18 1.83
CA LYS A 133 21.50 -6.56 3.04
C LYS A 133 20.64 -6.77 4.29
N GLU A 134 19.32 -6.82 4.15
CA GLU A 134 18.42 -7.19 5.26
C GLU A 134 18.68 -8.61 5.76
N ASN A 135 18.92 -9.55 4.84
CA ASN A 135 19.25 -10.92 5.19
C ASN A 135 20.62 -11.02 5.87
N GLU A 136 21.63 -10.32 5.33
CA GLU A 136 22.96 -10.23 5.97
C GLU A 136 22.87 -9.66 7.40
N TYR A 137 22.08 -8.61 7.59
CA TYR A 137 21.82 -8.03 8.91
C TYR A 137 21.14 -9.04 9.86
N LYS A 138 20.09 -9.73 9.40
CA LYS A 138 19.38 -10.76 10.19
C LYS A 138 20.31 -11.91 10.59
N ASP A 139 21.14 -12.38 9.68
CA ASP A 139 22.11 -13.45 9.95
C ASP A 139 23.15 -13.02 10.99
N ASN A 140 23.61 -11.76 10.92
CA ASN A 140 24.55 -11.21 11.90
C ASN A 140 23.91 -11.05 13.29
N VAL A 141 22.65 -10.60 13.36
CA VAL A 141 21.89 -10.54 14.62
C VAL A 141 21.75 -11.92 15.24
N ALA A 142 21.37 -12.94 14.46
CA ALA A 142 21.24 -14.30 14.96
C ALA A 142 22.57 -14.86 15.50
N LYS A 143 23.69 -14.57 14.82
CA LYS A 143 25.03 -14.93 15.31
C LYS A 143 25.40 -14.19 16.60
N LEU A 144 25.05 -12.92 16.74
CA LEU A 144 25.26 -12.14 17.96
C LEU A 144 24.52 -12.74 19.14
N ASP A 145 23.27 -13.16 18.95
CA ASP A 145 22.45 -13.79 20.00
C ASP A 145 23.07 -15.10 20.49
N LEU A 146 23.52 -15.95 19.57
CA LEU A 146 24.20 -17.21 19.90
C LEU A 146 25.50 -16.95 20.66
N LEU A 147 26.33 -16.01 20.20
CA LEU A 147 27.61 -15.71 20.82
C LEU A 147 27.45 -15.07 22.20
N ASN A 148 26.42 -14.22 22.39
CA ASN A 148 26.05 -13.67 23.69
C ASN A 148 25.65 -14.77 24.68
N ALA A 149 24.88 -15.76 24.22
CA ALA A 149 24.50 -16.91 25.04
C ALA A 149 25.73 -17.73 25.46
N ASP A 150 26.65 -18.03 24.54
CA ASP A 150 27.92 -18.71 24.83
C ASP A 150 28.74 -17.96 25.91
N VAL A 151 28.88 -16.64 25.77
CA VAL A 151 29.61 -15.81 26.74
C VAL A 151 28.94 -15.84 28.11
N HIS A 152 27.60 -15.86 28.16
CA HIS A 152 26.85 -15.94 29.40
C HIS A 152 27.07 -17.29 30.11
N GLU A 153 26.99 -18.41 29.37
CA GLU A 153 27.23 -19.75 29.91
C GLU A 153 28.66 -19.90 30.45
N LEU A 154 29.67 -19.45 29.70
CA LEU A 154 31.06 -19.49 30.13
C LEU A 154 31.31 -18.66 31.41
N LYS A 155 30.65 -17.50 31.54
CA LYS A 155 30.72 -16.69 32.77
C LYS A 155 30.12 -17.41 33.97
N GLN A 156 29.01 -18.13 33.80
CA GLN A 156 28.41 -18.93 34.87
C GLN A 156 29.34 -20.07 35.31
N LEU A 157 29.97 -20.76 34.36
CA LEU A 157 30.95 -21.82 34.63
C LEU A 157 32.18 -21.28 35.37
N LEU A 158 32.68 -20.10 35.00
CA LEU A 158 33.80 -19.49 35.70
C LEU A 158 33.47 -19.17 37.17
N GLN A 159 32.23 -18.77 37.45
CA GLN A 159 31.75 -18.45 38.80
C GLN A 159 31.56 -19.70 39.68
N SER A 160 31.32 -20.87 39.09
CA SER A 160 31.12 -22.13 39.84
C SER A 160 32.42 -22.86 40.19
N ILE A 161 33.58 -22.41 39.69
CA ILE A 161 34.87 -23.07 39.93
C ILE A 161 35.44 -22.71 41.33
N PRO A 162 35.84 -23.72 42.13
CA PRO A 162 36.51 -23.53 43.41
C PRO A 162 37.72 -22.59 43.33
N ASN A 163 37.95 -21.77 44.37
CA ASN A 163 38.99 -20.72 44.37
C ASN A 163 40.45 -21.22 44.26
N ASN A 164 40.66 -22.52 44.38
CA ASN A 164 41.96 -23.20 44.36
C ASN A 164 42.37 -23.77 43.00
N GLU A 165 41.48 -23.84 42.00
CA GLU A 165 41.82 -24.33 40.64
C GLU A 165 42.22 -23.18 39.70
N LYS A 166 43.47 -22.70 39.83
CA LYS A 166 43.97 -21.57 39.01
C LYS A 166 44.01 -21.85 37.50
N LEU A 167 44.34 -23.09 37.09
CA LEU A 167 44.55 -23.43 35.68
C LEU A 167 43.22 -23.40 34.89
N SER A 168 42.14 -23.95 35.46
CA SER A 168 40.81 -23.98 34.80
C SER A 168 40.18 -22.58 34.71
N LYS A 169 40.40 -21.71 35.71
CA LYS A 169 39.97 -20.30 35.66
C LYS A 169 40.68 -19.51 34.55
N PHE A 170 41.97 -19.74 34.34
CA PHE A 170 42.73 -19.06 33.28
C PHE A 170 42.23 -19.46 31.89
N GLU A 171 42.09 -20.77 31.63
CA GLU A 171 41.58 -21.28 30.34
C GLU A 171 40.18 -20.77 30.02
N LEU A 172 39.28 -20.73 31.01
CA LEU A 172 37.94 -20.17 30.83
C LEU A 172 37.96 -18.66 30.61
N SER A 173 38.82 -17.92 31.32
CA SER A 173 38.99 -16.48 31.11
C SER A 173 39.49 -16.18 29.69
N GLU A 174 40.42 -16.99 29.17
CA GLU A 174 40.91 -16.86 27.79
C GLU A 174 39.79 -17.13 26.77
N ARG A 175 39.00 -18.18 26.96
CA ARG A 175 37.83 -18.48 26.11
C ARG A 175 36.79 -17.38 26.13
N ILE A 176 36.48 -16.82 27.30
CA ILE A 176 35.57 -15.67 27.43
C ILE A 176 36.13 -14.47 26.67
N THR A 177 37.41 -14.19 26.80
CA THR A 177 38.07 -13.05 26.12
C THR A 177 38.01 -13.21 24.61
N ASN A 178 38.34 -14.39 24.08
CA ASN A 178 38.27 -14.67 22.65
C ASN A 178 36.84 -14.54 22.11
N LYS A 179 35.85 -15.08 22.82
CA LYS A 179 34.43 -14.94 22.46
C LYS A 179 33.97 -13.48 22.52
N TYR A 180 34.43 -12.72 23.52
CA TYR A 180 34.13 -11.29 23.62
C TYR A 180 34.72 -10.50 22.45
N ASN A 181 35.95 -10.79 22.03
CA ASN A 181 36.55 -10.14 20.86
C ASN A 181 35.76 -10.44 19.57
N SER A 182 35.35 -11.69 19.35
CA SER A 182 34.46 -12.04 18.24
C SER A 182 33.11 -11.33 18.32
N LEU A 183 32.63 -11.02 19.53
CA LEU A 183 31.39 -10.29 19.76
C LEU A 183 31.53 -8.85 19.29
N VAL A 184 32.63 -8.19 19.66
CA VAL A 184 32.95 -6.83 19.26
C VAL A 184 33.06 -6.72 17.75
N GLU A 185 33.83 -7.61 17.10
CA GLU A 185 33.96 -7.62 15.64
C GLU A 185 32.60 -7.78 14.94
N LEU A 186 31.75 -8.67 15.45
CA LEU A 186 30.44 -8.91 14.86
C LEU A 186 29.47 -7.74 15.10
N ILE A 187 29.58 -7.04 16.22
CA ILE A 187 28.83 -5.78 16.46
C ILE A 187 29.24 -4.73 15.42
N GLU A 188 30.54 -4.55 15.19
CA GLU A 188 31.05 -3.58 14.21
C GLU A 188 30.57 -3.92 12.79
N GLN A 189 30.65 -5.18 12.39
CA GLN A 189 30.12 -5.65 11.11
C GLN A 189 28.62 -5.38 10.99
N ASN A 190 27.84 -5.68 12.04
CA ASN A 190 26.39 -5.50 12.02
C ASN A 190 25.99 -4.01 11.95
N LEU A 191 26.73 -3.14 12.65
CA LEU A 191 26.56 -1.68 12.55
C LEU A 191 26.85 -1.18 11.13
N ASN A 192 27.92 -1.66 10.50
CA ASN A 192 28.24 -1.30 9.12
C ASN A 192 27.14 -1.72 8.13
N VAL A 193 26.66 -2.95 8.23
CA VAL A 193 25.54 -3.44 7.39
C VAL A 193 24.28 -2.61 7.61
N HIS A 194 23.98 -2.25 8.86
CA HIS A 194 22.85 -1.39 9.19
C HIS A 194 22.95 0.00 8.56
N THR A 195 24.13 0.62 8.60
CA THR A 195 24.38 1.93 7.97
C THR A 195 24.18 1.87 6.46
N ILE A 196 24.76 0.88 5.79
CA ILE A 196 24.59 0.68 4.34
C ILE A 196 23.12 0.48 3.98
N LEU A 197 22.38 -0.30 4.79
CA LEU A 197 20.95 -0.52 4.60
C LEU A 197 20.16 0.80 4.66
N LEU A 198 20.47 1.66 5.64
CA LEU A 198 19.83 2.97 5.78
C LEU A 198 20.14 3.88 4.58
N GLU A 199 21.38 3.89 4.10
CA GLU A 199 21.79 4.65 2.92
C GLU A 199 21.03 4.21 1.67
N PHE A 200 20.96 2.90 1.41
CA PHE A 200 20.21 2.37 0.27
C PHE A 200 18.71 2.71 0.33
N ARG A 201 18.09 2.58 1.51
CA ARG A 201 16.68 2.96 1.70
C ARG A 201 16.47 4.45 1.46
N ASN A 202 17.36 5.30 1.97
CA ASN A 202 17.29 6.75 1.79
C ASN A 202 17.44 7.16 0.33
N GLU A 203 18.42 6.59 -0.37
CA GLU A 203 18.62 6.85 -1.79
C GLU A 203 17.40 6.43 -2.61
N LEU A 204 16.84 5.24 -2.34
CA LEU A 204 15.65 4.76 -3.02
C LEU A 204 14.43 5.65 -2.77
N MET A 205 14.21 6.10 -1.52
CA MET A 205 13.14 7.03 -1.20
C MET A 205 13.26 8.35 -1.98
N ARG A 206 14.46 8.90 -2.12
CA ARG A 206 14.69 10.13 -2.92
C ARG A 206 14.36 9.91 -4.39
N LYS A 207 14.89 8.86 -5.01
CA LYS A 207 14.59 8.52 -6.41
C LYS A 207 13.09 8.26 -6.62
N CYS A 208 12.42 7.68 -5.63
CA CYS A 208 10.98 7.44 -5.67
C CYS A 208 10.18 8.75 -5.65
N LEU A 209 10.52 9.68 -4.77
CA LEU A 209 9.93 11.01 -4.72
C LEU A 209 10.06 11.77 -6.05
N ASP A 210 11.22 11.70 -6.68
CA ASP A 210 11.45 12.35 -7.98
C ASP A 210 10.52 11.77 -9.06
N LYS A 211 10.37 10.45 -9.11
CA LYS A 211 9.44 9.79 -10.05
C LYS A 211 7.97 10.07 -9.73
N MET A 212 7.62 10.31 -8.47
CA MET A 212 6.26 10.69 -8.07
C MET A 212 5.87 12.10 -8.52
N GLN A 213 6.83 12.98 -8.87
CA GLN A 213 6.52 14.32 -9.37
C GLN A 213 5.67 14.30 -10.66
N GLU A 214 5.92 13.33 -11.56
CA GLU A 214 5.14 13.17 -12.78
C GLU A 214 3.68 12.78 -12.47
N ILE A 215 3.49 11.88 -11.49
CA ILE A 215 2.17 11.46 -11.02
C ILE A 215 1.42 12.65 -10.42
N ASP A 216 2.11 13.50 -9.66
CA ASP A 216 1.50 14.68 -9.03
C ASP A 216 1.01 15.71 -10.06
N SER A 217 1.76 15.91 -11.14
CA SER A 217 1.30 16.74 -12.25
C SER A 217 0.04 16.17 -12.88
N LEU A 218 -0.01 14.86 -13.13
CA LEU A 218 -1.18 14.20 -13.70
C LEU A 218 -2.39 14.24 -12.76
N ASN A 219 -2.17 14.11 -11.45
CA ASN A 219 -3.22 14.23 -10.44
C ASN A 219 -3.81 15.64 -10.41
N ASN A 220 -2.99 16.69 -10.51
CA ASN A 220 -3.47 18.07 -10.58
C ASN A 220 -4.37 18.28 -11.80
N ASP A 221 -3.97 17.79 -12.97
CA ASP A 221 -4.81 17.82 -14.18
C ASP A 221 -6.12 17.07 -13.97
N LEU A 222 -6.06 15.89 -13.35
CA LEU A 222 -7.24 15.05 -13.08
C LEU A 222 -8.25 15.77 -12.17
N ILE A 223 -7.76 16.45 -11.13
CA ILE A 223 -8.59 17.22 -10.20
C ILE A 223 -9.34 18.31 -10.97
N LEU A 224 -8.66 19.03 -11.87
CA LEU A 224 -9.30 20.07 -12.69
C LEU A 224 -10.41 19.49 -13.57
N LEU A 225 -10.12 18.38 -14.27
CA LEU A 225 -11.12 17.69 -15.10
C LEU A 225 -12.32 17.20 -14.27
N MET A 226 -12.08 16.63 -13.09
CA MET A 226 -13.13 16.15 -12.20
C MET A 226 -13.99 17.30 -11.65
N ARG A 227 -13.41 18.46 -11.35
CA ARG A 227 -14.14 19.67 -10.93
C ARG A 227 -15.05 20.20 -12.03
N GLU A 228 -14.55 20.25 -13.26
CA GLU A 228 -15.36 20.61 -14.42
C GLU A 228 -16.53 19.64 -14.60
N ASP A 229 -16.28 18.33 -14.47
CA ASP A 229 -17.28 17.28 -14.67
C ASP A 229 -18.43 17.27 -13.63
N ILE A 230 -18.19 17.82 -12.43
CA ILE A 230 -19.21 18.00 -11.38
C ILE A 230 -19.73 19.43 -11.25
N GLY A 231 -19.31 20.34 -12.15
CA GLY A 231 -19.79 21.73 -12.16
C GLY A 231 -19.26 22.61 -11.02
N LEU A 232 -18.11 22.26 -10.43
CA LEU A 232 -17.46 22.96 -9.31
C LEU A 232 -16.26 23.82 -9.75
N ILE A 233 -16.34 24.43 -10.93
CA ILE A 233 -15.24 25.18 -11.57
C ILE A 233 -14.71 26.32 -10.67
N ASN A 234 -15.56 26.87 -9.78
CA ASN A 234 -15.21 27.96 -8.86
C ASN A 234 -15.07 27.56 -7.38
N ASP A 235 -15.21 26.27 -7.04
CA ASP A 235 -15.14 25.80 -5.65
C ASP A 235 -13.74 25.26 -5.33
N ASN A 236 -13.00 26.01 -4.50
CA ASN A 236 -11.64 25.64 -4.09
C ASN A 236 -11.62 24.68 -2.89
N GLN A 237 -12.73 24.46 -2.19
CA GLN A 237 -12.73 23.61 -0.98
C GLN A 237 -12.42 22.15 -1.32
N LEU A 238 -12.97 21.63 -2.43
CA LEU A 238 -12.66 20.29 -2.90
C LEU A 238 -11.19 20.18 -3.37
N PHE A 239 -10.66 21.24 -3.99
CA PHE A 239 -9.27 21.31 -4.42
C PHE A 239 -8.31 21.30 -3.23
N ASP A 240 -8.60 22.09 -2.19
CA ASP A 240 -7.81 22.16 -0.97
C ASP A 240 -7.88 20.84 -0.19
N PHE A 241 -9.06 20.20 -0.08
CA PHE A 241 -9.20 18.90 0.57
C PHE A 241 -8.37 17.81 -0.13
N ILE A 242 -8.44 17.72 -1.47
CA ILE A 242 -7.67 16.73 -2.23
C ILE A 242 -6.16 17.03 -2.17
N ARG A 243 -5.78 18.31 -2.18
CA ARG A 243 -4.37 18.72 -2.05
C ARG A 243 -3.81 18.41 -0.67
N GLU A 244 -4.57 18.69 0.39
CA GLU A 244 -4.17 18.42 1.78
C GLU A 244 -4.09 16.92 2.08
N LYS A 245 -4.98 16.09 1.52
CA LYS A 245 -4.98 14.63 1.75
C LYS A 245 -4.16 13.82 0.73
N GLY A 246 -3.65 14.48 -0.30
CA GLY A 246 -2.91 13.88 -1.41
C GLY A 246 -1.38 13.85 -1.21
N SER A 247 -0.64 14.02 -2.31
CA SER A 247 0.82 13.83 -2.32
C SER A 247 1.61 14.79 -1.43
N TYR A 248 1.06 15.98 -1.10
CA TYR A 248 1.74 16.96 -0.26
C TYR A 248 1.90 16.50 1.19
N GLU A 249 0.88 15.87 1.77
CA GLU A 249 0.97 15.29 3.12
C GLU A 249 1.95 14.11 3.14
N VAL A 250 1.96 13.30 2.09
CA VAL A 250 2.89 12.17 1.94
C VAL A 250 4.34 12.67 1.77
N ARG A 251 4.59 13.69 0.93
CA ARG A 251 5.90 14.34 0.80
C ARG A 251 6.34 14.97 2.12
N GLY A 252 5.44 15.63 2.84
CA GLY A 252 5.70 16.17 4.17
C GLY A 252 6.18 15.09 5.13
N ARG A 253 5.45 13.97 5.23
CA ARG A 253 5.83 12.83 6.07
C ARG A 253 7.16 12.20 5.65
N ILE A 254 7.45 12.09 4.35
CA ILE A 254 8.72 11.56 3.86
C ILE A 254 9.86 12.52 4.17
N SER A 255 9.67 13.82 3.95
CA SER A 255 10.61 14.87 4.31
C SER A 255 10.89 14.83 5.82
N ASP A 256 9.87 14.65 6.65
CA ASP A 256 10.00 14.52 8.10
C ASP A 256 10.77 13.27 8.50
N ILE A 257 10.50 12.12 7.88
CA ILE A 257 11.27 10.87 8.07
C ILE A 257 12.74 11.08 7.68
N LEU A 258 12.99 11.65 6.50
CA LEU A 258 14.34 11.94 6.00
C LEU A 258 15.09 12.92 6.92
N ASN A 259 14.40 13.95 7.43
CA ASN A 259 14.99 14.94 8.34
C ASN A 259 15.28 14.35 9.71
N LYS A 260 14.39 13.50 10.24
CA LYS A 260 14.58 12.82 11.52
C LYS A 260 15.77 11.86 11.49
N ILE A 261 15.92 11.12 10.38
CA ILE A 261 17.06 10.21 10.17
C ILE A 261 18.38 10.97 9.97
N ASN A 262 18.36 12.11 9.25
CA ASN A 262 19.55 12.98 9.12
C ASN A 262 20.00 13.57 10.47
N LEU A 263 19.07 13.84 11.39
CA LEU A 263 19.40 14.24 12.76
C LEU A 263 20.05 13.09 13.54
N ASP A 264 19.52 11.87 13.44
CA ASP A 264 20.08 10.69 14.13
C ASP A 264 21.48 10.31 13.61
N LEU A 265 21.79 10.57 12.34
CA LEU A 265 23.13 10.36 11.76
C LEU A 265 24.13 11.43 12.23
N LYS A 266 23.70 12.70 12.40
CA LYS A 266 24.58 13.79 12.86
C LYS A 266 24.92 13.76 14.35
N VAL A 267 24.16 13.04 15.17
CA VAL A 267 24.46 12.88 16.61
C VAL A 267 25.58 11.86 16.86
N LYS A 268 26.02 11.14 15.81
CA LYS A 268 27.11 10.16 15.88
C LYS A 268 28.48 10.67 15.42
N ASP A 269 28.57 11.93 14.97
CA ASP A 269 29.83 12.65 14.72
C ASP A 269 30.20 13.52 15.95
#